data_AF-A0A9Q8VFG2-F1
#
_entry.id   AF-A0A9Q8VFG2-F1
#
_cell.length_a   1.000
_cell.length_b   1.000
_cell.length_c   1.000
_cell.angle_alpha   90.00
_cell.angle_beta   90.00
_cell.angle_gamma   90.00
#
_symmetry.space_group_name_H-M   'P 1'
#
loop_
_entity.id
_entity.type
_entity.pdbx_description
1 polymer ?
#
loop_
_entity_poly.entity_id
_entity_poly.type
_entity_poly.pdbx_seq_one_letter_code
_entity_poly.pdbx_strand_id
1 'polypeptide(L)'
;MKKPLGAGRRPAGSPNSTEVAPEDIALLNRYFSTKTMFDVRLGCDDEAEKILQASLTDPTVRHAVSSLKALREHLETSGDVPAPAPAAQQTTGCGWDFGVQRYCMALKGVASSLSSPGAQALKSALLCCQIFISIEQVRGNYGTMTQHIIQGLGIIHEYRARPVLATTGKLMPAYPAQLPLLDVFVIKLFAAPCKFAEPPTPADNESQTAVSSSCTLSREQEQAVESRRNFRTIVPNMRTALTKVAASTLEFLDKASSVESAETALGLVSEKESLLKSLESWVVEPEPVVTGARPPRPEPLALSFLRLFHQTLRVILVATLRSSLDARAELRTENAKLQRIADMIDERLRACQKSTSPS
;
A
#
# COMPACT_ATOMS: atom_id res chain seq x y z
N MET A 1 -22.73 -35.96 -62.03
CA MET A 1 -21.83 -36.88 -61.29
C MET A 1 -20.49 -36.19 -61.04
N LYS A 2 -19.82 -36.50 -59.91
CA LYS A 2 -18.39 -36.25 -59.59
C LYS A 2 -17.88 -34.79 -59.44
N LYS A 3 -17.70 -34.39 -58.16
CA LYS A 3 -16.48 -33.77 -57.58
C LYS A 3 -15.26 -34.72 -57.77
N PRO A 4 -14.00 -34.41 -57.38
CA PRO A 4 -13.45 -33.25 -56.64
C PRO A 4 -12.47 -32.43 -57.53
N LEU A 5 -11.59 -31.53 -57.09
CA LEU A 5 -11.11 -31.07 -55.77
C LEU A 5 -11.25 -29.53 -55.62
N GLY A 6 -10.98 -29.02 -54.41
CA GLY A 6 -10.60 -27.63 -54.16
C GLY A 6 -9.47 -27.59 -53.13
N ALA A 7 -8.46 -26.74 -53.34
CA ALA A 7 -7.37 -26.55 -52.39
C ALA A 7 -7.79 -25.55 -51.31
N GLY A 8 -8.16 -26.04 -50.13
CA GLY A 8 -8.52 -25.19 -49.01
C GLY A 8 -7.29 -24.49 -48.41
N ARG A 9 -7.15 -23.18 -48.62
CA ARG A 9 -6.33 -22.35 -47.72
C ARG A 9 -7.03 -22.32 -46.35
N ARG A 10 -6.39 -22.89 -45.33
CA ARG A 10 -6.76 -22.61 -43.93
C ARG A 10 -6.65 -21.08 -43.71
N PRO A 11 -7.61 -20.42 -43.05
CA PRO A 11 -7.33 -19.11 -42.50
C PRO A 11 -6.19 -19.25 -41.49
N ALA A 12 -5.14 -18.44 -41.63
CA ALA A 12 -4.10 -18.35 -40.63
C ALA A 12 -4.72 -17.84 -39.32
N GLY A 13 -4.33 -18.45 -38.20
CA GLY A 13 -4.81 -18.02 -36.88
C GLY A 13 -4.51 -16.55 -36.63
N SER A 14 -5.49 -15.84 -36.08
CA SER A 14 -5.30 -14.48 -35.56
C SER A 14 -4.18 -14.49 -34.51
N PRO A 15 -3.15 -13.63 -34.63
CA PRO A 15 -2.08 -13.58 -33.64
C PRO A 15 -2.53 -12.80 -32.39
N ASN A 16 -2.30 -13.41 -31.24
CA ASN A 16 -2.15 -12.82 -29.90
C ASN A 16 -3.36 -12.05 -29.33
N SER A 17 -4.18 -12.76 -28.55
CA SER A 17 -4.77 -12.17 -27.35
C SER A 17 -3.64 -11.88 -26.35
N THR A 18 -3.36 -10.62 -26.09
CA THR A 18 -2.31 -10.17 -25.13
C THR A 18 -2.81 -10.30 -23.69
N GLU A 19 -3.17 -11.51 -23.29
CA GLU A 19 -3.76 -11.82 -22.00
C GLU A 19 -2.66 -11.91 -20.91
N VAL A 20 -2.88 -11.26 -19.78
CA VAL A 20 -1.94 -11.27 -18.65
C VAL A 20 -2.09 -12.61 -17.92
N ALA A 21 -0.97 -13.31 -17.71
CA ALA A 21 -0.99 -14.60 -17.02
C ALA A 21 -1.42 -14.46 -15.54
N PRO A 22 -2.26 -15.36 -15.00
CA PRO A 22 -2.63 -15.36 -13.57
C PRO A 22 -1.42 -15.41 -12.62
N GLU A 23 -0.33 -16.05 -13.07
CA GLU A 23 0.95 -16.13 -12.36
C GLU A 23 1.60 -14.75 -12.19
N ASP A 24 1.58 -13.89 -13.23
CA ASP A 24 2.09 -12.52 -13.16
C ASP A 24 1.22 -11.64 -12.25
N ILE A 25 -0.10 -11.84 -12.25
CA ILE A 25 -1.04 -11.14 -11.35
C ILE A 25 -0.71 -11.49 -9.90
N ALA A 26 -0.61 -12.78 -9.58
CA ALA A 26 -0.26 -13.25 -8.25
C ALA A 26 1.13 -12.76 -7.79
N LEU A 27 2.11 -12.75 -8.68
CA LEU A 27 3.46 -12.24 -8.41
C LEU A 27 3.46 -10.74 -8.11
N LEU A 28 2.75 -9.93 -8.91
CA LEU A 28 2.68 -8.49 -8.69
C LEU A 28 1.88 -8.14 -7.43
N ASN A 29 0.77 -8.85 -7.17
CA ASN A 29 -0.01 -8.73 -5.93
C ASN A 29 0.89 -9.01 -4.71
N ARG A 30 1.72 -10.07 -4.75
CA ARG A 30 2.73 -10.35 -3.73
C ARG A 30 3.70 -9.18 -3.54
N TYR A 31 4.12 -8.52 -4.61
CA TYR A 31 5.09 -7.43 -4.53
C TYR A 31 4.57 -6.10 -3.97
N PHE A 32 3.26 -5.87 -3.87
CA PHE A 32 2.72 -4.59 -3.40
C PHE A 32 3.00 -4.23 -1.93
N SER A 33 3.32 -5.19 -1.06
CA SER A 33 3.64 -4.92 0.35
C SER A 33 4.74 -5.83 0.89
N THR A 34 5.63 -5.30 1.73
CA THR A 34 6.65 -6.10 2.42
C THR A 34 6.06 -7.12 3.41
N LYS A 35 4.80 -6.94 3.82
CA LYS A 35 4.03 -7.90 4.63
C LYS A 35 3.89 -9.29 4.00
N THR A 36 3.92 -9.37 2.67
CA THR A 36 3.70 -10.62 1.91
C THR A 36 4.88 -11.59 1.98
N MET A 37 6.05 -11.13 2.44
CA MET A 37 7.21 -12.00 2.72
C MET A 37 6.95 -13.00 3.87
N PHE A 38 5.78 -12.92 4.51
CA PHE A 38 5.33 -13.79 5.60
C PHE A 38 4.00 -14.47 5.24
N ASP A 39 3.79 -14.79 3.96
CA ASP A 39 2.62 -15.49 3.40
C ASP A 39 1.27 -14.79 3.65
N VAL A 40 1.28 -13.46 3.69
CA VAL A 40 0.06 -12.64 3.77
C VAL A 40 -0.46 -12.34 2.37
N ARG A 41 -1.76 -12.59 2.13
CA ARG A 41 -2.47 -12.13 0.93
C ARG A 41 -3.01 -10.71 1.13
N LEU A 42 -2.90 -9.85 0.12
CA LEU A 42 -3.38 -8.47 0.15
C LEU A 42 -4.80 -8.29 -0.43
N GLY A 43 -5.22 -9.19 -1.33
CA GLY A 43 -6.48 -9.06 -2.08
C GLY A 43 -6.44 -7.95 -3.14
N CYS A 44 -5.25 -7.61 -3.65
CA CYS A 44 -5.05 -6.59 -4.68
C CYS A 44 -4.91 -7.20 -6.09
N ASP A 45 -5.58 -8.32 -6.37
CA ASP A 45 -5.48 -9.06 -7.62
C ASP A 45 -6.04 -8.24 -8.81
N ASP A 46 -7.22 -7.62 -8.65
CA ASP A 46 -7.79 -6.70 -9.65
C ASP A 46 -6.87 -5.51 -9.96
N GLU A 47 -6.20 -4.97 -8.94
CA GLU A 47 -5.25 -3.86 -9.09
C GLU A 47 -3.96 -4.33 -9.79
N ALA A 48 -3.45 -5.52 -9.47
CA ALA A 48 -2.33 -6.14 -10.17
C ALA A 48 -2.65 -6.38 -11.65
N GLU A 49 -3.83 -6.92 -11.97
CA GLU A 49 -4.28 -7.12 -13.34
C GLU A 49 -4.34 -5.78 -14.10
N LYS A 50 -5.01 -4.77 -13.55
CA LYS A 50 -5.12 -3.43 -14.17
C LYS A 50 -3.76 -2.79 -14.43
N ILE A 51 -2.81 -2.93 -13.51
CA ILE A 51 -1.43 -2.46 -13.67
C ILE A 51 -0.71 -3.23 -14.80
N LEU A 52 -0.81 -4.55 -14.82
CA LEU A 52 -0.13 -5.39 -15.81
C LEU A 52 -0.68 -5.12 -17.21
N GLN A 53 -2.01 -5.08 -17.37
CA GLN A 53 -2.68 -4.73 -18.62
C GLN A 53 -2.24 -3.35 -19.13
N ALA A 54 -2.20 -2.33 -18.26
CA ALA A 54 -1.71 -1.01 -18.63
C ALA A 54 -0.22 -1.02 -19.00
N SER A 55 0.61 -1.85 -18.34
CA SER A 55 2.05 -1.94 -18.62
C SER A 55 2.41 -2.51 -20.00
N LEU A 56 1.47 -3.17 -20.67
CA LEU A 56 1.65 -3.64 -22.05
C LEU A 56 1.77 -2.45 -23.01
N THR A 57 0.92 -1.43 -22.84
CA THR A 57 0.85 -0.27 -23.74
C THR A 57 1.55 0.97 -23.20
N ASP A 58 1.53 1.20 -21.89
CA ASP A 58 2.09 2.39 -21.26
C ASP A 58 3.55 2.17 -20.80
N PRO A 59 4.53 2.92 -21.36
CA PRO A 59 5.93 2.79 -20.97
C PRO A 59 6.18 3.24 -19.52
N THR A 60 5.48 4.25 -19.02
CA THR A 60 5.63 4.80 -17.66
C THR A 60 5.22 3.77 -16.62
N VAL A 61 4.05 3.14 -16.81
CA VAL A 61 3.58 2.04 -15.94
C VAL A 61 4.53 0.85 -16.04
N ARG A 62 5.00 0.49 -17.24
CA ARG A 62 6.00 -0.56 -17.45
C ARG A 62 7.33 -0.29 -16.74
N HIS A 63 7.81 0.95 -16.73
CA HIS A 63 8.99 1.37 -15.96
C HIS A 63 8.76 1.17 -14.45
N ALA A 64 7.59 1.57 -13.93
CA ALA A 64 7.24 1.37 -12.53
C ALA A 64 7.16 -0.12 -12.14
N VAL A 65 6.49 -0.97 -12.93
CA VAL A 65 6.42 -2.42 -12.70
C VAL A 65 7.82 -3.05 -12.71
N SER A 66 8.66 -2.69 -13.70
CA SER A 66 10.05 -3.17 -13.78
C SER A 66 10.85 -2.83 -12.51
N SER A 67 10.63 -1.61 -11.98
CA SER A 67 11.29 -1.13 -10.78
C SER A 67 10.86 -1.91 -9.54
N LEU A 68 9.54 -2.08 -9.33
CA LEU A 68 9.02 -2.80 -8.18
C LEU A 68 9.49 -4.26 -8.17
N LYS A 69 9.43 -4.98 -9.31
CA LYS A 69 9.94 -6.35 -9.41
C LYS A 69 11.42 -6.43 -8.98
N ALA A 70 12.30 -5.65 -9.62
CA ALA A 70 13.74 -5.67 -9.34
C ALA A 70 14.11 -5.26 -7.89
N LEU A 71 13.45 -4.25 -7.34
CA LEU A 71 13.68 -3.83 -5.94
C LEU A 71 13.17 -4.86 -4.93
N ARG A 72 12.09 -5.60 -5.25
CA ARG A 72 11.57 -6.68 -4.41
C ARG A 72 12.42 -7.93 -4.46
N GLU A 73 12.87 -8.32 -5.65
CA GLU A 73 13.82 -9.42 -5.83
C GLU A 73 15.13 -9.13 -5.07
N HIS A 74 15.63 -7.89 -5.14
CA HIS A 74 16.80 -7.46 -4.35
C HIS A 74 16.53 -7.50 -2.83
N LEU A 75 15.38 -7.03 -2.34
CA LEU A 75 15.05 -7.09 -0.91
C LEU A 75 14.95 -8.54 -0.40
N GLU A 76 14.31 -9.42 -1.18
CA GLU A 76 14.09 -10.83 -0.82
C GLU A 76 15.37 -11.67 -0.92
N THR A 77 16.35 -11.27 -1.74
CA THR A 77 17.67 -11.94 -1.85
C THR A 77 18.76 -11.37 -0.93
N SER A 78 18.54 -10.20 -0.32
CA SER A 78 19.51 -9.54 0.57
C SER A 78 19.23 -9.71 2.07
N GLY A 79 18.07 -10.26 2.45
CA GLY A 79 17.75 -10.59 3.84
C GLY A 79 18.04 -12.05 4.22
N ASP A 80 18.16 -12.33 5.52
CA ASP A 80 18.30 -13.68 6.11
C ASP A 80 17.00 -14.53 6.01
N VAL A 81 16.39 -14.58 4.83
CA VAL A 81 15.36 -15.57 4.50
C VAL A 81 16.08 -16.80 3.93
N PRO A 82 15.94 -18.01 4.51
CA PRO A 82 16.61 -19.20 3.99
C PRO A 82 16.04 -19.62 2.63
N ALA A 83 16.61 -19.09 1.55
CA ALA A 83 16.29 -19.52 0.20
C ALA A 83 16.94 -20.89 -0.09
N PRO A 84 16.21 -21.87 -0.67
CA PRO A 84 16.84 -23.07 -1.21
C PRO A 84 17.65 -22.69 -2.47
N ALA A 85 18.97 -22.79 -2.36
CA ALA A 85 19.93 -22.52 -3.43
C ALA A 85 20.01 -23.70 -4.44
N PRO A 86 20.79 -23.62 -5.56
CA PRO A 86 21.63 -22.52 -6.03
C PRO A 86 21.53 -22.17 -7.54
N ALA A 87 21.88 -20.93 -7.91
CA ALA A 87 22.75 -20.59 -9.07
C ALA A 87 22.88 -19.06 -9.25
N ALA A 88 24.08 -18.60 -9.67
CA ALA A 88 24.44 -17.21 -10.00
C ALA A 88 24.80 -16.26 -8.82
N GLN A 89 25.91 -16.53 -8.15
CA GLN A 89 26.68 -15.49 -7.44
C GLN A 89 27.33 -14.52 -8.45
N GLN A 90 26.62 -13.43 -8.77
CA GLN A 90 27.15 -12.14 -9.20
C GLN A 90 25.98 -11.14 -9.31
N THR A 91 26.25 -9.85 -9.09
CA THR A 91 25.31 -8.73 -9.29
C THR A 91 24.26 -8.40 -8.20
N THR A 92 24.57 -8.54 -6.91
CA THR A 92 23.73 -7.96 -5.83
C THR A 92 23.43 -6.46 -6.03
N GLY A 93 24.37 -5.67 -6.56
CA GLY A 93 24.14 -4.25 -6.87
C GLY A 93 23.29 -3.97 -8.12
N CYS A 94 23.34 -4.82 -9.15
CA CYS A 94 22.72 -4.51 -10.45
C CYS A 94 21.19 -4.46 -10.37
N GLY A 95 20.57 -5.37 -9.59
CA GLY A 95 19.12 -5.37 -9.40
C GLY A 95 18.60 -4.10 -8.73
N TRP A 96 19.32 -3.60 -7.71
CA TRP A 96 18.97 -2.34 -7.04
C TRP A 96 19.13 -1.13 -7.96
N ASP A 97 20.30 -0.99 -8.60
CA ASP A 97 20.61 0.16 -9.47
C ASP A 97 19.68 0.21 -10.69
N PHE A 98 19.39 -0.94 -11.30
CA PHE A 98 18.36 -1.06 -12.33
C PHE A 98 16.98 -0.67 -11.77
N GLY A 99 16.60 -1.20 -10.60
CA GLY A 99 15.34 -0.85 -9.94
C GLY A 99 15.16 0.65 -9.73
N VAL A 100 16.18 1.33 -9.20
CA VAL A 100 16.19 2.79 -9.00
C VAL A 100 16.18 3.54 -10.33
N GLN A 101 16.95 3.11 -11.34
CA GLN A 101 16.94 3.72 -12.67
C GLN A 101 15.54 3.67 -13.29
N ARG A 102 14.87 2.52 -13.23
CA ARG A 102 13.50 2.33 -13.75
C ARG A 102 12.48 3.16 -12.97
N TYR A 103 12.65 3.33 -11.65
CA TYR A 103 11.81 4.24 -10.86
C TYR A 103 11.95 5.68 -11.34
N CYS A 104 13.18 6.17 -11.52
CA CYS A 104 13.43 7.52 -12.03
C CYS A 104 12.88 7.76 -13.44
N MET A 105 12.85 6.73 -14.31
CA MET A 105 12.19 6.82 -15.62
C MET A 105 10.67 6.96 -15.48
N ALA A 106 10.05 6.18 -14.58
CA ALA A 106 8.62 6.27 -14.32
C ALA A 106 8.21 7.63 -13.73
N LEU A 107 8.96 8.14 -12.73
CA LEU A 107 8.72 9.46 -12.15
C LEU A 107 8.76 10.58 -13.21
N LYS A 108 9.74 10.54 -14.11
CA LYS A 108 9.85 11.50 -15.24
C LYS A 108 8.65 11.39 -16.17
N GLY A 109 8.24 10.17 -16.54
CA GLY A 109 7.07 9.95 -17.40
C GLY A 109 5.78 10.49 -16.78
N VAL A 110 5.54 10.24 -15.48
CA VAL A 110 4.38 10.79 -14.76
C VAL A 110 4.43 12.33 -14.78
N ALA A 111 5.55 12.93 -14.38
CA ALA A 111 5.69 14.40 -14.33
C ALA A 111 5.46 15.08 -15.69
N SER A 112 6.01 14.51 -16.77
CA SER A 112 5.73 14.99 -18.14
C SER A 112 4.26 14.85 -18.52
N SER A 113 3.61 13.72 -18.18
CA SER A 113 2.21 13.46 -18.54
C SER A 113 1.20 14.34 -17.80
N LEU A 114 1.50 14.74 -16.56
CA LEU A 114 0.62 15.57 -15.73
C LEU A 114 0.71 17.07 -16.02
N SER A 115 1.63 17.50 -16.90
CA SER A 115 1.77 18.91 -17.31
C SER A 115 0.59 19.40 -18.17
N SER A 116 -0.11 18.49 -18.85
CA SER A 116 -1.39 18.74 -19.53
C SER A 116 -2.21 17.44 -19.55
N PRO A 117 -2.94 17.13 -18.46
CA PRO A 117 -3.41 15.78 -18.20
C PRO A 117 -4.66 15.41 -19.03
N GLY A 118 -4.47 14.52 -20.00
CA GLY A 118 -5.56 13.76 -20.62
C GLY A 118 -6.00 12.56 -19.76
N ALA A 119 -7.15 11.97 -20.07
CA ALA A 119 -7.70 10.83 -19.34
C ALA A 119 -6.70 9.67 -19.15
N GLN A 120 -5.90 9.35 -20.18
CA GLN A 120 -4.88 8.30 -20.08
C GLN A 120 -3.74 8.68 -19.13
N ALA A 121 -3.26 9.95 -19.15
CA ALA A 121 -2.22 10.42 -18.23
C ALA A 121 -2.67 10.29 -16.77
N LEU A 122 -3.94 10.62 -16.47
CA LEU A 122 -4.52 10.45 -15.14
C LEU A 122 -4.56 8.97 -14.71
N LYS A 123 -4.95 8.06 -15.61
CA LYS A 123 -4.92 6.61 -15.35
C LYS A 123 -3.50 6.14 -15.04
N SER A 124 -2.54 6.47 -15.90
CA SER A 124 -1.14 6.06 -15.75
C SER A 124 -0.51 6.63 -14.48
N ALA A 125 -0.80 7.89 -14.14
CA ALA A 125 -0.36 8.49 -12.87
C ALA A 125 -0.92 7.73 -11.65
N LEU A 126 -2.21 7.40 -11.63
CA LEU A 126 -2.83 6.68 -10.50
C LEU A 126 -2.31 5.24 -10.35
N LEU A 127 -2.10 4.53 -11.46
CA LEU A 127 -1.46 3.20 -11.45
C LEU A 127 0.00 3.30 -10.98
N CYS A 128 0.74 4.33 -11.43
CA CYS A 128 2.08 4.60 -10.94
C CYS A 128 2.09 4.94 -9.44
N CYS A 129 1.14 5.71 -8.91
CA CYS A 129 1.03 5.96 -7.46
C CYS A 129 0.90 4.67 -6.66
N GLN A 130 0.06 3.71 -7.09
CA GLN A 130 -0.05 2.38 -6.44
C GLN A 130 1.33 1.68 -6.36
N ILE A 131 2.04 1.63 -7.48
CA ILE A 131 3.37 0.98 -7.57
C ILE A 131 4.44 1.75 -6.77
N PHE A 132 4.41 3.08 -6.79
CA PHE A 132 5.36 3.93 -6.08
C PHE A 132 5.20 3.84 -4.56
N ILE A 133 3.96 3.69 -4.06
CA ILE A 133 3.66 3.38 -2.65
C ILE A 133 4.30 2.04 -2.24
N SER A 134 4.30 1.05 -3.13
CA SER A 134 4.99 -0.23 -2.91
C SER A 134 6.51 -0.10 -2.96
N ILE A 135 7.06 0.67 -3.90
CA ILE A 135 8.50 0.95 -4.01
C ILE A 135 9.00 1.67 -2.76
N GLU A 136 8.31 2.70 -2.27
CA GLU A 136 8.78 3.44 -1.09
C GLU A 136 8.66 2.65 0.22
N GLN A 137 7.73 1.68 0.32
CA GLN A 137 7.76 0.68 1.41
C GLN A 137 9.03 -0.19 1.38
N VAL A 138 9.43 -0.64 0.18
CA VAL A 138 10.67 -1.44 0.00
C VAL A 138 11.91 -0.62 0.36
N ARG A 139 11.90 0.68 0.05
CA ARG A 139 12.97 1.62 0.37
C ARG A 139 12.93 2.14 1.82
N GLY A 140 11.89 1.80 2.60
CA GLY A 140 11.71 2.26 3.98
C GLY A 140 11.49 3.78 4.13
N ASN A 141 10.87 4.41 3.13
CA ASN A 141 10.72 5.87 2.98
C ASN A 141 9.23 6.25 3.03
N TYR A 142 8.66 6.21 4.22
CA TYR A 142 7.23 6.37 4.46
C TYR A 142 6.76 7.81 4.23
N GLY A 143 7.64 8.81 4.40
CA GLY A 143 7.38 10.19 4.03
C GLY A 143 7.09 10.33 2.54
N THR A 144 7.88 9.69 1.67
CA THR A 144 7.63 9.71 0.21
C THR A 144 6.48 8.79 -0.20
N MET A 145 6.32 7.63 0.46
CA MET A 145 5.12 6.78 0.30
C MET A 145 3.83 7.59 0.52
N THR A 146 3.81 8.41 1.57
CA THR A 146 2.67 9.26 1.92
C THR A 146 2.44 10.39 0.92
N GLN A 147 3.50 10.97 0.33
CA GLN A 147 3.35 11.91 -0.78
C GLN A 147 2.64 11.27 -1.99
N HIS A 148 2.97 10.03 -2.36
CA HIS A 148 2.29 9.32 -3.44
C HIS A 148 0.82 9.01 -3.12
N ILE A 149 0.49 8.72 -1.86
CA ILE A 149 -0.91 8.61 -1.38
C ILE A 149 -1.63 9.96 -1.55
N ILE A 150 -1.10 11.03 -0.96
CA ILE A 150 -1.73 12.36 -0.96
C ILE A 150 -1.95 12.88 -2.39
N GLN A 151 -0.95 12.74 -3.26
CA GLN A 151 -1.03 13.21 -4.65
C GLN A 151 -2.07 12.41 -5.46
N GLY A 152 -2.06 11.08 -5.37
CA GLY A 152 -3.03 10.26 -6.10
C GLY A 152 -4.47 10.37 -5.57
N LEU A 153 -4.67 10.54 -4.26
CA LEU A 153 -5.97 10.88 -3.69
C LEU A 153 -6.43 12.28 -4.15
N GLY A 154 -5.50 13.22 -4.29
CA GLY A 154 -5.74 14.53 -4.91
C GLY A 154 -6.29 14.40 -6.34
N ILE A 155 -5.66 13.57 -7.19
CA ILE A 155 -6.13 13.29 -8.55
C ILE A 155 -7.55 12.69 -8.54
N ILE A 156 -7.82 11.72 -7.66
CA ILE A 156 -9.15 11.11 -7.51
C ILE A 156 -10.24 12.13 -7.16
N HIS A 157 -9.92 13.09 -6.27
CA HIS A 157 -10.86 14.14 -5.87
C HIS A 157 -11.06 15.20 -6.95
N GLU A 158 -9.96 15.76 -7.47
CA GLU A 158 -9.96 16.85 -8.44
C GLU A 158 -10.65 16.45 -9.75
N TYR A 159 -10.32 15.26 -10.25
CA TYR A 159 -10.88 14.75 -11.51
C TYR A 159 -12.19 13.97 -11.31
N ARG A 160 -12.71 13.84 -10.08
CA ARG A 160 -13.96 13.13 -9.75
C ARG A 160 -13.97 11.68 -10.22
N ALA A 161 -13.05 10.85 -9.73
CA ALA A 161 -13.07 9.41 -10.01
C ALA A 161 -14.35 8.71 -9.51
N ARG A 162 -15.03 9.30 -8.53
CA ARG A 162 -16.39 8.94 -8.07
C ARG A 162 -17.35 10.13 -8.18
N PRO A 163 -18.68 9.90 -8.13
CA PRO A 163 -19.65 10.97 -7.99
C PRO A 163 -19.40 11.82 -6.72
N VAL A 164 -19.80 13.09 -6.76
CA VAL A 164 -19.59 14.04 -5.65
C VAL A 164 -20.84 14.86 -5.42
N LEU A 165 -21.24 15.02 -4.15
CA LEU A 165 -22.34 15.90 -3.78
C LEU A 165 -21.84 17.35 -3.67
N ALA A 166 -22.44 18.25 -4.45
CA ALA A 166 -22.16 19.67 -4.39
C ALA A 166 -22.85 20.32 -3.18
N THR A 167 -22.36 21.48 -2.72
CA THR A 167 -22.99 22.26 -1.63
C THR A 167 -24.46 22.62 -1.89
N THR A 168 -24.87 22.64 -3.16
CA THR A 168 -26.26 22.87 -3.60
C THR A 168 -27.17 21.63 -3.47
N GLY A 169 -26.66 20.51 -2.93
CA GLY A 169 -27.36 19.22 -2.89
C GLY A 169 -27.41 18.49 -4.24
N LYS A 170 -26.84 19.07 -5.30
CA LYS A 170 -26.79 18.43 -6.62
C LYS A 170 -25.69 17.37 -6.67
N LEU A 171 -26.04 16.15 -7.06
CA LEU A 171 -25.06 15.12 -7.39
C LEU A 171 -24.36 15.45 -8.71
N MET A 172 -23.03 15.43 -8.70
CA MET A 172 -22.20 15.48 -9.90
C MET A 172 -21.71 14.09 -10.25
N PRO A 173 -21.81 13.64 -11.52
CA PRO A 173 -21.35 12.30 -11.92
C PRO A 173 -19.83 12.17 -11.84
N ALA A 174 -19.37 10.92 -11.80
CA ALA A 174 -17.96 10.57 -11.94
C ALA A 174 -17.40 10.93 -13.32
N TYR A 175 -16.07 10.88 -13.45
CA TYR A 175 -15.35 11.10 -14.69
C TYR A 175 -15.61 9.96 -15.69
N PRO A 176 -16.01 10.25 -16.96
CA PRO A 176 -16.41 9.21 -17.91
C PRO A 176 -15.37 8.13 -18.19
N ALA A 177 -14.08 8.44 -18.05
CA ALA A 177 -13.02 7.50 -18.42
C ALA A 177 -12.78 6.36 -17.41
N GLN A 178 -13.44 6.36 -16.24
CA GLN A 178 -13.23 5.41 -15.13
C GLN A 178 -11.76 5.37 -14.66
N LEU A 179 -11.44 6.18 -13.65
CA LEU A 179 -10.08 6.31 -13.11
C LEU A 179 -9.80 5.21 -12.04
N PRO A 180 -8.55 4.70 -11.94
CA PRO A 180 -8.17 3.74 -10.91
C PRO A 180 -8.40 4.27 -9.48
N LEU A 181 -8.96 3.40 -8.62
CA LEU A 181 -9.36 3.75 -7.26
C LEU A 181 -8.20 3.48 -6.27
N LEU A 182 -7.27 4.43 -6.20
CA LEU A 182 -6.09 4.36 -5.32
C LEU A 182 -6.45 4.19 -3.83
N ASP A 183 -7.54 4.79 -3.37
CA ASP A 183 -8.01 4.63 -1.98
C ASP A 183 -8.32 3.18 -1.62
N VAL A 184 -8.97 2.41 -2.52
CA VAL A 184 -9.23 0.98 -2.34
C VAL A 184 -7.91 0.22 -2.17
N PHE A 185 -6.94 0.43 -3.07
CA PHE A 185 -5.61 -0.16 -2.99
C PHE A 185 -4.91 0.16 -1.67
N VAL A 186 -4.91 1.44 -1.27
CA VAL A 186 -4.26 1.92 -0.05
C VAL A 186 -4.91 1.32 1.20
N ILE A 187 -6.24 1.20 1.24
CA ILE A 187 -6.95 0.57 2.35
C ILE A 187 -6.59 -0.92 2.43
N LYS A 188 -6.67 -1.68 1.33
CA LYS A 188 -6.27 -3.10 1.28
C LYS A 188 -4.83 -3.29 1.78
N LEU A 189 -3.91 -2.46 1.28
CA LEU A 189 -2.50 -2.46 1.64
C LEU A 189 -2.26 -2.28 3.14
N PHE A 190 -2.93 -1.31 3.79
CA PHE A 190 -2.79 -1.09 5.22
C PHE A 190 -3.54 -2.14 6.07
N ALA A 191 -4.76 -2.53 5.67
CA ALA A 191 -5.59 -3.51 6.36
C ALA A 191 -4.96 -4.90 6.41
N ALA A 192 -4.21 -5.29 5.38
CA ALA A 192 -3.58 -6.60 5.28
C ALA A 192 -2.83 -7.01 6.57
N PRO A 193 -2.95 -8.28 7.02
CA PRO A 193 -2.23 -8.83 8.16
C PRO A 193 -0.73 -8.55 8.16
N CYS A 194 -0.11 -8.50 9.33
CA CYS A 194 1.29 -8.10 9.47
C CYS A 194 1.84 -8.82 10.69
N LYS A 195 2.41 -10.00 10.44
CA LYS A 195 2.96 -10.91 11.46
C LYS A 195 4.11 -10.28 12.25
N PHE A 196 4.73 -9.19 11.74
CA PHE A 196 5.68 -8.36 12.50
C PHE A 196 5.12 -7.77 13.81
N ALA A 197 3.80 -7.65 13.94
CA ALA A 197 3.11 -7.08 15.10
C ALA A 197 2.41 -8.13 15.98
N GLU A 198 2.52 -9.41 15.63
CA GLU A 198 1.96 -10.53 16.39
C GLU A 198 3.05 -11.07 17.34
N PRO A 199 2.71 -11.47 18.58
CA PRO A 199 3.64 -12.17 19.45
C PRO A 199 3.97 -13.55 18.84
N PRO A 200 5.21 -14.05 18.97
CA PRO A 200 5.59 -15.34 18.43
C PRO A 200 4.74 -16.45 19.05
N THR A 201 4.24 -17.36 18.21
CA THR A 201 3.43 -18.50 18.64
C THR A 201 4.32 -19.56 19.33
N PRO A 202 3.85 -20.23 20.40
CA PRO A 202 4.65 -21.23 21.10
C PRO A 202 5.01 -22.45 20.23
N ALA A 203 4.31 -22.65 19.11
CA ALA A 203 4.58 -23.72 18.13
C ALA A 203 5.87 -23.50 17.31
N ASP A 204 6.39 -22.26 17.21
CA ASP A 204 7.60 -21.95 16.42
C ASP A 204 8.90 -22.47 17.08
N ASN A 205 8.79 -23.11 18.25
CA ASN A 205 9.90 -23.72 18.98
C ASN A 205 10.17 -25.18 18.59
N GLU A 206 9.23 -25.90 17.97
CA GLU A 206 9.38 -27.35 17.70
C GLU A 206 10.05 -27.66 16.35
N SER A 207 10.15 -26.68 15.44
CA SER A 207 10.84 -26.83 14.15
C SER A 207 12.25 -26.22 14.10
N GLN A 208 12.75 -25.67 15.20
CA GLN A 208 14.18 -25.37 15.35
C GLN A 208 14.91 -26.59 15.91
N THR A 209 15.36 -27.47 15.00
CA THR A 209 16.24 -28.60 15.32
C THR A 209 17.45 -28.08 16.11
N ALA A 210 17.58 -28.53 17.36
CA ALA A 210 18.57 -28.00 18.28
C ALA A 210 20.01 -28.33 17.81
N VAL A 211 20.67 -27.34 17.20
CA VAL A 211 22.13 -27.26 17.21
C VAL A 211 22.52 -26.50 18.48
N SER A 212 22.75 -27.26 19.56
CA SER A 212 23.19 -26.73 20.85
C SER A 212 24.60 -26.15 20.78
N SER A 213 24.75 -24.94 20.24
CA SER A 213 25.92 -24.11 20.46
C SER A 213 25.77 -23.38 21.79
N SER A 214 26.38 -23.93 22.84
CA SER A 214 26.42 -23.33 24.18
C SER A 214 27.33 -22.10 24.21
N CYS A 215 26.83 -20.99 23.66
CA CYS A 215 27.41 -19.66 23.84
C CYS A 215 26.50 -18.90 24.81
N THR A 216 26.98 -18.67 26.03
CA THR A 216 26.33 -17.77 26.99
C THR A 216 26.23 -16.38 26.37
N LEU A 217 25.02 -15.97 25.99
CA LEU A 217 24.76 -14.64 25.46
C LEU A 217 25.12 -13.60 26.52
N SER A 218 25.82 -12.55 26.11
CA SER A 218 26.12 -11.43 27.01
C SER A 218 24.83 -10.69 27.36
N ARG A 219 24.71 -10.20 28.60
CA ARG A 219 23.53 -9.46 29.11
C ARG A 219 23.06 -8.30 28.21
N GLU A 220 23.98 -7.74 27.42
CA GLU A 220 23.72 -6.67 26.43
C GLU A 220 22.96 -7.18 25.19
N GLN A 221 23.21 -8.42 24.75
CA GLN A 221 22.48 -9.06 23.66
C GLN A 221 21.05 -9.43 24.10
N GLU A 222 20.87 -9.90 25.34
CA GLU A 222 19.54 -10.12 25.92
C GLU A 222 18.76 -8.81 26.02
N GLN A 223 19.39 -7.72 26.47
CA GLN A 223 18.77 -6.38 26.50
C GLN A 223 18.43 -5.85 25.09
N ALA A 224 19.27 -6.12 24.09
CA ALA A 224 18.98 -5.76 22.70
C ALA A 224 17.79 -6.54 22.13
N VAL A 225 17.72 -7.85 22.37
CA VAL A 225 16.59 -8.71 21.95
C VAL A 225 15.30 -8.30 22.66
N GLU A 226 15.36 -8.02 23.95
CA GLU A 226 14.21 -7.58 24.74
C GLU A 226 13.72 -6.20 24.29
N SER A 227 14.63 -5.24 24.07
CA SER A 227 14.30 -3.95 23.46
C SER A 227 13.63 -4.12 22.09
N ARG A 228 14.13 -5.05 21.26
CA ARG A 228 13.58 -5.36 19.92
C ARG A 228 12.17 -5.99 19.97
N ARG A 229 11.88 -6.85 20.95
CA ARG A 229 10.52 -7.40 21.20
C ARG A 229 9.54 -6.29 21.57
N ASN A 230 9.95 -5.39 22.45
CA ASN A 230 9.09 -4.33 22.98
C ASN A 230 8.64 -3.26 21.96
N PHE A 231 9.27 -3.17 20.78
CA PHE A 231 8.79 -2.29 19.68
C PHE A 231 7.64 -2.90 18.85
N ARG A 232 7.36 -4.19 18.99
CA ARG A 232 6.47 -4.97 18.09
C ARG A 232 5.09 -5.24 18.66
N THR A 233 4.94 -5.32 19.98
CA THR A 233 3.66 -5.69 20.62
C THR A 233 2.61 -4.60 20.43
N ILE A 234 1.63 -4.87 19.56
CA ILE A 234 0.37 -4.12 19.48
C ILE A 234 -0.69 -4.87 20.30
N VAL A 235 -1.56 -4.16 21.03
CA VAL A 235 -2.73 -4.80 21.65
C VAL A 235 -3.69 -5.30 20.54
N PRO A 236 -4.02 -6.61 20.45
CA PRO A 236 -4.73 -7.17 19.29
C PRO A 236 -6.09 -6.52 18.96
N ASN A 237 -6.76 -5.94 19.96
CA ASN A 237 -8.03 -5.22 19.80
C ASN A 237 -7.89 -3.96 18.91
N MET A 238 -6.81 -3.18 19.05
CA MET A 238 -6.63 -1.89 18.36
C MET A 238 -6.58 -2.06 16.84
N ARG A 239 -5.83 -3.05 16.38
CA ARG A 239 -5.72 -3.38 14.96
C ARG A 239 -7.02 -3.96 14.41
N THR A 240 -7.64 -4.86 15.17
CA THR A 240 -8.92 -5.47 14.79
C THR A 240 -10.00 -4.40 14.60
N ALA A 241 -10.04 -3.40 15.48
CA ALA A 241 -10.95 -2.25 15.36
C ALA A 241 -10.71 -1.45 14.06
N LEU A 242 -9.47 -1.05 13.75
CA LEU A 242 -9.18 -0.35 12.47
C LEU A 242 -9.48 -1.21 11.25
N THR A 243 -9.21 -2.51 11.31
CA THR A 243 -9.48 -3.45 10.20
C THR A 243 -10.98 -3.58 9.94
N LYS A 244 -11.80 -3.58 10.99
CA LYS A 244 -13.26 -3.54 10.88
C LYS A 244 -13.74 -2.23 10.23
N VAL A 245 -13.24 -1.08 10.69
CA VAL A 245 -13.61 0.23 10.10
C VAL A 245 -13.15 0.32 8.64
N ALA A 246 -12.00 -0.25 8.30
CA ALA A 246 -11.49 -0.33 6.92
C ALA A 246 -12.39 -1.17 6.01
N ALA A 247 -12.88 -2.33 6.48
CA ALA A 247 -13.84 -3.14 5.72
C ALA A 247 -15.14 -2.37 5.43
N SER A 248 -15.75 -1.76 6.45
CA SER A 248 -16.94 -0.92 6.26
C SER A 248 -16.66 0.34 5.42
N THR A 249 -15.43 0.86 5.43
CA THR A 249 -15.01 1.95 4.53
C THR A 249 -14.95 1.47 3.07
N LEU A 250 -14.49 0.26 2.79
CA LEU A 250 -14.50 -0.33 1.44
C LEU A 250 -15.94 -0.53 0.94
N GLU A 251 -16.83 -1.08 1.76
CA GLU A 251 -18.27 -1.22 1.44
C GLU A 251 -18.91 0.15 1.14
N PHE A 252 -18.62 1.16 1.96
CA PHE A 252 -19.07 2.54 1.73
C PHE A 252 -18.52 3.13 0.42
N LEU A 253 -17.23 2.91 0.10
CA LEU A 253 -16.62 3.40 -1.13
C LEU A 253 -17.18 2.73 -2.38
N ASP A 254 -17.59 1.46 -2.30
CA ASP A 254 -18.26 0.75 -3.39
C ASP A 254 -19.64 1.38 -3.68
N LYS A 255 -20.50 1.50 -2.67
CA LYS A 255 -21.79 2.22 -2.77
C LYS A 255 -21.64 3.65 -3.28
N ALA A 256 -20.61 4.36 -2.82
CA ALA A 256 -20.32 5.73 -3.25
C ALA A 256 -19.80 5.81 -4.69
N SER A 257 -19.29 4.72 -5.27
CA SER A 257 -18.88 4.64 -6.68
C SER A 257 -20.08 4.49 -7.61
N SER A 258 -21.11 3.76 -7.17
CA SER A 258 -22.32 3.44 -7.94
C SER A 258 -23.52 4.35 -7.65
N VAL A 259 -23.33 5.50 -7.01
CA VAL A 259 -24.45 6.37 -6.61
C VAL A 259 -24.99 7.20 -7.78
N GLU A 260 -26.28 7.02 -8.09
CA GLU A 260 -26.94 7.68 -9.22
C GLU A 260 -27.89 8.83 -8.82
N SER A 261 -28.34 8.87 -7.56
CA SER A 261 -29.30 9.85 -7.06
C SER A 261 -28.76 10.71 -5.91
N ALA A 262 -29.22 11.96 -5.82
CA ALA A 262 -28.86 12.86 -4.72
C ALA A 262 -29.41 12.39 -3.35
N GLU A 263 -30.57 11.73 -3.34
CA GLU A 263 -31.18 11.17 -2.12
C GLU A 263 -30.33 10.03 -1.55
N THR A 264 -29.92 9.08 -2.40
CA THR A 264 -29.00 8.00 -2.02
C THR A 264 -27.65 8.56 -1.56
N ALA A 265 -27.13 9.60 -2.25
CA ALA A 265 -25.89 10.26 -1.85
C ALA A 265 -25.99 10.93 -0.46
N LEU A 266 -27.13 11.53 -0.12
CA LEU A 266 -27.38 12.07 1.22
C LEU A 266 -27.44 10.98 2.30
N GLY A 267 -28.06 9.83 2.01
CA GLY A 267 -28.02 8.67 2.91
C GLY A 267 -26.59 8.18 3.18
N LEU A 268 -25.75 8.13 2.13
CA LEU A 268 -24.33 7.78 2.26
C LEU A 268 -23.51 8.81 3.05
N VAL A 269 -23.91 10.09 3.11
CA VAL A 269 -23.28 11.06 4.02
C VAL A 269 -23.48 10.64 5.48
N SER A 270 -24.66 10.16 5.88
CA SER A 270 -24.87 9.65 7.24
C SER A 270 -24.05 8.40 7.55
N GLU A 271 -23.86 7.50 6.58
CA GLU A 271 -22.96 6.34 6.71
C GLU A 271 -21.50 6.78 6.92
N LYS A 272 -21.03 7.75 6.13
CA LYS A 272 -19.71 8.38 6.28
C LYS A 272 -19.50 9.02 7.66
N GLU A 273 -20.45 9.79 8.18
CA GLU A 273 -20.33 10.40 9.52
C GLU A 273 -20.27 9.34 10.63
N SER A 274 -21.00 8.21 10.45
CA SER A 274 -20.91 7.05 11.35
C SER A 274 -19.52 6.38 11.33
N LEU A 275 -18.90 6.27 10.14
CA LEU A 275 -17.54 5.76 9.98
C LEU A 275 -16.49 6.72 10.56
N LEU A 276 -16.64 8.03 10.35
CA LEU A 276 -15.76 9.04 10.95
C LEU A 276 -15.85 9.01 12.49
N LYS A 277 -17.06 8.93 13.05
CA LYS A 277 -17.26 8.74 14.50
C LYS A 277 -16.65 7.43 15.00
N SER A 278 -16.70 6.36 14.21
CA SER A 278 -16.06 5.08 14.53
C SER A 278 -14.53 5.21 14.58
N LEU A 279 -13.91 5.95 13.64
CA LEU A 279 -12.48 6.29 13.70
C LEU A 279 -12.14 7.18 14.88
N GLU A 280 -13.00 8.14 15.25
CA GLU A 280 -12.77 9.01 16.42
C GLU A 280 -12.89 8.24 17.74
N SER A 281 -13.75 7.22 17.79
CA SER A 281 -13.82 6.27 18.91
C SER A 281 -12.67 5.24 18.94
N TRP A 282 -11.74 5.28 17.98
CA TRP A 282 -10.54 4.45 18.03
C TRP A 282 -9.55 5.00 19.07
N VAL A 283 -9.72 4.54 20.31
CA VAL A 283 -8.88 4.95 21.43
C VAL A 283 -7.52 4.27 21.33
N VAL A 284 -6.47 5.08 21.18
CA VAL A 284 -5.16 4.72 21.71
C VAL A 284 -5.22 5.04 23.20
N GLU A 285 -5.50 4.04 24.04
CA GLU A 285 -5.29 4.25 25.47
C GLU A 285 -3.77 4.40 25.66
N PRO A 286 -3.28 5.54 26.18
CA PRO A 286 -2.02 5.46 26.90
C PRO A 286 -2.27 4.53 28.09
N GLU A 287 -1.30 3.70 28.44
CA GLU A 287 -1.16 3.35 29.86
C GLU A 287 -0.51 4.53 30.56
N PRO A 288 -1.19 5.16 31.54
CA PRO A 288 -0.47 5.88 32.58
C PRO A 288 -0.83 5.34 33.96
N VAL A 289 0.00 4.44 34.50
CA VAL A 289 0.52 4.60 35.87
C VAL A 289 1.95 4.05 35.93
N VAL A 290 2.95 4.92 35.82
CA VAL A 290 4.26 4.68 36.43
C VAL A 290 4.49 5.75 37.48
N THR A 291 4.00 5.46 38.70
CA THR A 291 4.41 6.14 39.92
C THR A 291 5.88 5.80 40.21
N GLY A 292 6.81 6.53 39.56
CA GLY A 292 8.24 6.43 39.86
C GLY A 292 9.18 6.74 38.71
N ALA A 293 9.67 7.99 38.67
CA ALA A 293 11.03 8.40 38.28
C ALA A 293 11.70 7.81 37.00
N ARG A 294 10.95 7.28 36.03
CA ARG A 294 11.47 6.85 34.72
C ARG A 294 10.95 7.78 33.62
N PRO A 295 11.80 8.24 32.68
CA PRO A 295 11.30 9.00 31.52
C PRO A 295 10.28 8.16 30.74
N PRO A 296 9.22 8.78 30.19
CA PRO A 296 8.15 8.07 29.50
C PRO A 296 8.71 7.22 28.36
N ARG A 297 8.26 5.96 28.30
CA ARG A 297 8.73 5.00 27.30
C ARG A 297 8.36 5.48 25.89
N PRO A 298 9.26 5.42 24.89
CA PRO A 298 8.90 5.72 23.52
C PRO A 298 7.76 4.82 23.03
N GLU A 299 6.75 5.41 22.38
CA GLU A 299 5.62 4.69 21.76
C GLU A 299 6.14 3.57 20.85
N PRO A 300 5.58 2.34 20.83
CA PRO A 300 6.00 1.30 19.88
C PRO A 300 5.88 1.78 18.42
N LEU A 301 6.85 1.44 17.55
CA LEU A 301 6.82 1.85 16.14
C LEU A 301 5.59 1.27 15.42
N ALA A 302 5.19 0.06 15.83
CA ALA A 302 3.99 -0.62 15.35
C ALA A 302 2.70 0.19 15.60
N LEU A 303 2.63 0.97 16.68
CA LEU A 303 1.50 1.86 16.98
C LEU A 303 1.54 3.13 16.10
N SER A 304 2.72 3.68 15.80
CA SER A 304 2.84 4.77 14.82
C SER A 304 2.34 4.35 13.42
N PHE A 305 2.55 3.10 13.01
CA PHE A 305 1.94 2.55 11.78
C PHE A 305 0.41 2.42 11.85
N LEU A 306 -0.17 2.10 13.01
CA LEU A 306 -1.64 2.14 13.17
C LEU A 306 -2.18 3.58 13.09
N ARG A 307 -1.46 4.56 13.64
CA ARG A 307 -1.82 5.99 13.47
C ARG A 307 -1.79 6.40 12.00
N LEU A 308 -0.81 5.93 11.23
CA LEU A 308 -0.72 6.18 9.79
C LEU A 308 -1.95 5.59 9.06
N PHE A 309 -2.35 4.36 9.40
CA PHE A 309 -3.54 3.71 8.84
C PHE A 309 -4.84 4.43 9.22
N HIS A 310 -5.02 4.76 10.51
CA HIS A 310 -6.15 5.55 11.02
C HIS A 310 -6.30 6.88 10.27
N GLN A 311 -5.21 7.65 10.18
CA GLN A 311 -5.21 8.94 9.49
C GLN A 311 -5.46 8.80 7.99
N THR A 312 -4.98 7.71 7.37
CA THR A 312 -5.27 7.39 5.96
C THR A 312 -6.77 7.15 5.73
N LEU A 313 -7.42 6.35 6.58
CA LEU A 313 -8.87 6.14 6.54
C LEU A 313 -9.64 7.45 6.73
N ARG A 314 -9.19 8.31 7.66
CA ARG A 314 -9.79 9.64 7.88
C ARG A 314 -9.70 10.54 6.64
N VAL A 315 -8.53 10.62 6.00
CA VAL A 315 -8.33 11.39 4.76
C VAL A 315 -9.27 10.91 3.64
N ILE A 316 -9.36 9.60 3.43
CA ILE A 316 -10.23 8.99 2.39
C ILE A 316 -11.70 9.27 2.67
N LEU A 317 -12.16 9.07 3.91
CA LEU A 317 -13.53 9.36 4.30
C LEU A 317 -13.86 10.85 4.13
N VAL A 318 -13.02 11.76 4.64
CA VAL A 318 -13.22 13.22 4.53
C VAL A 318 -13.34 13.66 3.06
N ALA A 319 -12.47 13.16 2.17
CA ALA A 319 -12.47 13.49 0.74
C ALA A 319 -13.72 12.96 -0.01
N THR A 320 -14.29 11.83 0.42
CA THR A 320 -15.38 11.16 -0.31
C THR A 320 -16.71 11.93 -0.23
N LEU A 321 -17.46 11.97 -1.34
CA LEU A 321 -18.79 12.61 -1.49
C LEU A 321 -18.88 14.13 -1.18
N ARG A 322 -17.78 14.88 -0.99
CA ARG A 322 -17.81 16.33 -0.66
C ARG A 322 -17.13 17.22 -1.71
N SER A 323 -17.81 18.31 -2.13
CA SER A 323 -17.26 19.32 -3.06
C SER A 323 -16.98 20.73 -2.46
N SER A 324 -17.21 20.95 -1.16
CA SER A 324 -17.15 22.32 -0.59
C SER A 324 -15.73 22.86 -0.40
N LEU A 325 -15.60 24.19 -0.30
CA LEU A 325 -14.32 24.86 -0.01
C LEU A 325 -13.79 24.47 1.38
N ASP A 326 -14.67 24.37 2.38
CA ASP A 326 -14.31 23.96 3.74
C ASP A 326 -13.79 22.53 3.76
N ALA A 327 -14.39 21.62 2.97
CA ALA A 327 -13.88 20.25 2.83
C ALA A 327 -12.47 20.20 2.22
N ARG A 328 -12.10 21.14 1.35
CA ARG A 328 -10.71 21.26 0.84
C ARG A 328 -9.74 21.76 1.91
N ALA A 329 -10.16 22.68 2.79
CA ALA A 329 -9.34 23.16 3.90
C ALA A 329 -9.14 22.07 4.97
N GLU A 330 -10.21 21.35 5.30
CA GLU A 330 -10.20 20.16 6.16
C GLU A 330 -9.25 19.09 5.60
N LEU A 331 -9.40 18.72 4.32
CA LEU A 331 -8.56 17.72 3.66
C LEU A 331 -7.07 18.09 3.65
N ARG A 332 -6.70 19.38 3.46
CA ARG A 332 -5.30 19.81 3.59
C ARG A 332 -4.76 19.61 5.01
N THR A 333 -5.58 19.88 6.02
CA THR A 333 -5.20 19.67 7.44
C THR A 333 -5.00 18.19 7.73
N GLU A 334 -5.90 17.33 7.24
CA GLU A 334 -5.77 15.87 7.42
C GLU A 334 -4.59 15.27 6.63
N ASN A 335 -4.27 15.81 5.45
CA ASN A 335 -3.07 15.43 4.68
C ASN A 335 -1.78 15.87 5.39
N ALA A 336 -1.75 17.05 6.01
CA ALA A 336 -0.59 17.53 6.78
C ALA A 336 -0.36 16.68 8.04
N LYS A 337 -1.43 16.22 8.71
CA LYS A 337 -1.34 15.23 9.81
C LYS A 337 -0.78 13.90 9.31
N LEU A 338 -1.27 13.41 8.16
CA LEU A 338 -0.81 12.15 7.56
C LEU A 338 0.70 12.19 7.28
N GLN A 339 1.17 13.24 6.63
CA GLN A 339 2.59 13.43 6.34
C GLN A 339 3.44 13.46 7.61
N ARG A 340 3.03 14.21 8.64
CA ARG A 340 3.77 14.29 9.92
C ARG A 340 3.96 12.93 10.60
N ILE A 341 2.95 12.05 10.55
CA ILE A 341 3.05 10.70 11.10
C ILE A 341 4.08 9.88 10.33
N ALA A 342 4.12 10.04 9.00
CA ALA A 342 5.07 9.34 8.14
C ALA A 342 6.52 9.83 8.31
N ASP A 343 6.74 11.14 8.40
CA ASP A 343 8.06 11.73 8.64
C ASP A 343 8.63 11.26 9.99
N MET A 344 7.78 11.19 11.03
CA MET A 344 8.13 10.63 12.34
C MET A 344 8.53 9.14 12.25
N ILE A 345 7.85 8.34 11.42
CA ILE A 345 8.22 6.93 11.19
C ILE A 345 9.62 6.85 10.54
N ASP A 346 9.91 7.69 9.55
CA ASP A 346 11.21 7.72 8.88
C ASP A 346 12.35 8.17 9.80
N GLU A 347 12.14 9.18 10.64
CA GLU A 347 13.10 9.58 11.68
C GLU A 347 13.41 8.43 12.64
N ARG A 348 12.38 7.74 13.12
CA ARG A 348 12.53 6.62 14.06
C ARG A 348 13.23 5.42 13.44
N LEU A 349 12.91 5.06 12.20
CA LEU A 349 13.58 3.98 11.48
C LEU A 349 15.07 4.27 11.25
N ARG A 350 15.40 5.50 10.83
CA ARG A 350 16.79 5.96 10.68
C ARG A 350 17.55 5.94 12.01
N ALA A 351 16.89 6.25 13.13
CA ALA A 351 17.50 6.11 14.46
C ALA A 351 17.83 4.65 14.80
N CYS A 352 16.90 3.72 14.57
CA CYS A 352 17.13 2.28 14.80
C CYS A 352 18.25 1.68 13.94
N GLN A 353 18.39 2.13 12.69
CA GLN A 353 19.48 1.72 11.79
C GLN A 353 20.83 2.22 12.31
N LYS A 354 20.92 3.48 12.74
CA LYS A 354 22.15 4.05 13.32
C LYS A 354 22.57 3.34 14.60
N SER A 355 21.64 2.92 15.45
CA SER A 355 21.96 2.16 16.68
C SER A 355 22.35 0.70 16.46
N THR A 356 22.36 0.19 15.22
CA THR A 356 22.73 -1.20 14.89
C THR A 356 24.01 -1.31 14.04
N SER A 357 24.62 -0.20 13.67
CA SER A 357 25.96 -0.18 13.06
C SER A 357 27.01 -0.14 14.19
N PRO A 358 27.96 -1.09 14.27
CA PRO A 358 29.07 -0.99 15.21
C PRO A 358 30.01 0.16 14.82
N SER A 359 30.48 0.91 15.82
CA SER A 359 31.49 1.97 15.69
C SER A 359 32.90 1.42 15.56
#